data_AF-A0A8B7R0Z3-F1
#
_entry.id   AF-A0A8B7R0Z3-F1
#
_cell.length_a   1.000
_cell.length_b   1.000
_cell.length_c   1.000
_cell.angle_alpha   90.00
_cell.angle_beta   90.00
_cell.angle_gamma   90.00
#
_symmetry.space_group_name_H-M   'P 1'
#
loop_
_entity.id
_entity.type
_entity.pdbx_description
1 polymer ?
#
loop_
_entity_poly.entity_id
_entity_poly.type
_entity_poly.pdbx_seq_one_letter_code
_entity_poly.pdbx_strand_id
1 'polypeptide(L)'
;MSPCGPGSPSIRVSWAATLLLFLGVERALALPEVCIQCPGSVRNLSEVALYCKQTPGLMLYARCCLNQKGTILGLDLQNCSLKDPGPNFPQAHTAIIIDLQANPLKDDLANTFRGFTQLQTLILPQDVNCPGDTNAWNTVTFYTNSKTCQGQRNLCNSTRNTEICPENGSCVPDGPSLFQCVCADGFHGYKCMRQGSFSLLMFSGILGSTTLSISILLWGTQRRKTKASRTT
;
A
#
# COMPACT_ATOMS: atom_id res chain seq x y z
N MET A 1 -46.35 45.09 57.13
CA MET A 1 -45.19 45.91 56.73
C MET A 1 -44.56 45.26 55.52
N SER A 2 -44.57 46.00 54.40
CA SER A 2 -43.94 45.72 53.09
C SER A 2 -42.39 45.61 53.21
N PRO A 3 -41.60 45.41 52.13
CA PRO A 3 -41.72 44.56 50.92
C PRO A 3 -40.36 43.97 50.41
N CYS A 4 -40.39 43.42 49.17
CA CYS A 4 -39.32 43.31 48.14
C CYS A 4 -38.38 42.09 48.23
N GLY A 5 -38.35 41.10 47.32
CA GLY A 5 -38.46 41.08 45.83
C GLY A 5 -37.03 40.93 45.22
N PRO A 6 -36.79 40.54 43.94
CA PRO A 6 -37.58 39.86 42.88
C PRO A 6 -36.88 38.49 42.50
N GLY A 7 -37.28 37.64 41.54
CA GLY A 7 -37.96 37.80 40.26
C GLY A 7 -38.03 36.44 39.53
N SER A 8 -39.11 36.25 38.76
CA SER A 8 -39.31 35.16 37.78
C SER A 8 -38.73 35.62 36.42
N PRO A 9 -38.43 34.74 35.43
CA PRO A 9 -39.50 34.12 34.65
C PRO A 9 -39.25 32.69 34.12
N SER A 10 -40.38 32.04 33.86
CA SER A 10 -40.59 30.75 33.21
C SER A 10 -39.82 30.54 31.90
N ILE A 11 -39.15 29.38 31.81
CA ILE A 11 -38.48 28.87 30.61
C ILE A 11 -39.54 28.27 29.67
N ARG A 12 -39.78 28.91 28.51
CA ARG A 12 -40.49 28.30 27.38
C ARG A 12 -39.50 27.42 26.60
N VAL A 13 -39.70 26.11 26.64
CA VAL A 13 -38.97 25.17 25.78
C VAL A 13 -39.66 25.16 24.42
N SER A 14 -39.00 25.73 23.41
CA SER A 14 -39.41 25.65 22.01
C SER A 14 -38.77 24.40 21.39
N TRP A 15 -39.59 23.42 21.02
CA TRP A 15 -39.16 22.23 20.28
C TRP A 15 -38.94 22.61 18.81
N ALA A 16 -37.68 22.73 18.39
CA ALA A 16 -37.32 22.77 16.98
C ALA A 16 -37.07 21.34 16.49
N ALA A 17 -37.99 20.79 15.71
CA ALA A 17 -37.78 19.54 14.98
C ALA A 17 -36.92 19.84 13.74
N THR A 18 -35.63 19.48 13.80
CA THR A 18 -34.72 19.59 12.66
C THR A 18 -34.87 18.34 11.78
N LEU A 19 -35.53 18.48 10.62
CA LEU A 19 -35.55 17.46 9.57
C LEU A 19 -34.15 17.37 8.94
N LEU A 20 -33.45 16.25 9.12
CA LEU A 20 -32.22 15.93 8.40
C LEU A 20 -32.58 15.32 7.02
N LEU A 21 -32.54 16.16 5.99
CA LEU A 21 -32.53 15.71 4.59
C LEU A 21 -31.16 15.08 4.30
N PHE A 22 -31.10 13.76 4.24
CA PHE A 22 -29.96 13.05 3.66
C PHE A 22 -29.98 13.25 2.14
N LEU A 23 -29.31 14.29 1.66
CA LEU A 23 -28.90 14.35 0.26
C LEU A 23 -27.91 13.21 0.04
N GLY A 24 -28.36 12.12 -0.58
CA GLY A 24 -27.50 11.11 -1.15
C GLY A 24 -26.70 11.72 -2.29
N VAL A 25 -25.60 12.38 -1.96
CA VAL A 25 -24.55 12.69 -2.94
C VAL A 25 -23.96 11.34 -3.31
N GLU A 26 -24.27 10.83 -4.51
CA GLU A 26 -23.44 9.80 -5.10
C GLU A 26 -22.00 10.32 -5.07
N ARG A 27 -21.17 9.73 -4.23
CA ARG A 27 -19.74 10.02 -4.24
C ARG A 27 -19.23 9.59 -5.60
N ALA A 28 -19.03 10.56 -6.49
CA ALA A 28 -18.20 10.35 -7.66
C ALA A 28 -16.88 9.75 -7.16
N LEU A 29 -16.55 8.54 -7.62
CA LEU A 29 -15.28 7.92 -7.30
C LEU A 29 -14.18 8.88 -7.74
N ALA A 30 -13.36 9.33 -6.79
CA ALA A 30 -12.24 10.20 -7.10
C ALA A 30 -11.30 9.45 -8.05
N LEU A 31 -11.01 10.06 -9.19
CA LEU A 31 -10.16 9.46 -10.20
C LEU A 31 -8.73 9.27 -9.65
N PRO A 32 -8.09 8.10 -9.83
CA PRO A 32 -6.70 7.92 -9.45
C PRO A 32 -5.78 8.91 -10.17
N GLU A 33 -4.86 9.54 -9.44
CA GLU A 33 -3.93 10.54 -9.97
C GLU A 33 -3.03 9.99 -11.08
N VAL A 34 -2.67 8.71 -11.02
CA VAL A 34 -1.88 8.05 -12.07
C VAL A 34 -2.55 8.11 -13.45
N CYS A 35 -3.89 8.17 -13.48
CA CYS A 35 -4.65 8.24 -14.73
C CYS A 35 -4.54 9.59 -15.45
N ILE A 36 -4.13 10.64 -14.74
CA ILE A 36 -3.97 12.01 -15.27
C ILE A 36 -2.52 12.50 -15.24
N GLN A 37 -1.58 11.67 -14.73
CA GLN A 37 -0.16 11.97 -14.68
C GLN A 37 0.42 12.28 -16.06
N CYS A 38 -0.10 11.64 -17.10
CA CYS A 38 0.23 11.94 -18.48
C CYS A 38 -0.96 12.57 -19.20
N PRO A 39 -0.79 13.75 -19.84
CA PRO A 39 -1.90 14.46 -20.48
C PRO A 39 -2.49 13.67 -21.65
N GLY A 40 -3.78 13.85 -21.90
CA GLY A 40 -4.52 13.21 -22.99
C GLY A 40 -5.18 11.89 -22.62
N SER A 41 -5.82 11.26 -23.61
CA SER A 41 -6.48 9.97 -23.47
C SER A 41 -5.58 8.80 -23.89
N VAL A 42 -5.97 7.58 -23.52
CA VAL A 42 -5.43 6.33 -24.09
C VAL A 42 -5.43 6.42 -25.63
N ARG A 43 -4.37 5.94 -26.28
CA ARG A 43 -4.29 5.96 -27.75
C ARG A 43 -5.22 4.89 -28.34
N ASN A 44 -6.02 5.24 -29.34
CA ASN A 44 -7.07 4.38 -29.92
C ASN A 44 -6.63 2.99 -30.41
N LEU A 45 -5.32 2.76 -30.60
CA LEU A 45 -4.73 1.52 -31.08
C LEU A 45 -3.65 0.97 -30.13
N SER A 46 -3.55 1.51 -28.91
CA SER A 46 -2.70 0.87 -27.91
C SER A 46 -3.33 -0.43 -27.44
N GLU A 47 -2.50 -1.37 -27.01
CA GLU A 47 -2.97 -2.64 -26.45
C GLU A 47 -3.92 -2.41 -25.25
N VAL A 48 -3.69 -1.34 -24.47
CA VAL A 48 -4.58 -0.92 -23.38
C VAL A 48 -5.96 -0.53 -23.89
N ALA A 49 -6.05 0.24 -24.98
CA ALA A 49 -7.33 0.60 -25.60
C ALA A 49 -8.06 -0.63 -26.14
N LEU A 50 -7.34 -1.53 -26.80
CA LEU A 50 -7.90 -2.77 -27.34
C LEU A 50 -8.44 -3.66 -26.21
N TYR A 51 -7.65 -3.89 -25.17
CA TYR A 51 -8.06 -4.64 -23.99
C TYR A 51 -9.32 -4.04 -23.35
N CYS A 52 -9.35 -2.72 -23.17
CA CYS A 52 -10.48 -2.04 -22.54
C CYS A 52 -11.76 -2.15 -23.37
N LYS A 53 -11.66 -2.00 -24.69
CA LYS A 53 -12.79 -2.07 -25.61
C LYS A 53 -13.34 -3.49 -25.76
N GLN A 54 -12.46 -4.50 -25.71
CA GLN A 54 -12.85 -5.90 -25.86
C GLN A 54 -13.45 -6.50 -24.58
N THR A 55 -13.15 -5.91 -23.42
CA THR A 55 -13.60 -6.44 -22.13
C THR A 55 -14.89 -5.75 -21.68
N PRO A 56 -16.03 -6.47 -21.58
CA PRO A 56 -17.30 -5.87 -21.17
C PRO A 56 -17.24 -5.25 -19.77
N GLY A 57 -17.88 -4.09 -19.60
CA GLY A 57 -17.95 -3.40 -18.31
C GLY A 57 -16.73 -2.59 -17.93
N LEU A 58 -15.72 -2.50 -18.82
CA LEU A 58 -14.60 -1.58 -18.67
C LEU A 58 -14.83 -0.29 -19.43
N MET A 59 -14.27 0.80 -18.91
CA MET A 59 -14.38 2.12 -19.49
C MET A 59 -13.02 2.80 -19.50
N LEU A 60 -12.75 3.50 -20.61
CA LEU A 60 -11.56 4.35 -20.71
C LEU A 60 -11.84 5.68 -20.01
N TYR A 61 -10.93 6.07 -19.14
CA TYR A 61 -10.94 7.38 -18.51
C TYR A 61 -9.52 7.92 -18.43
N ALA A 62 -9.28 9.07 -19.08
CA ALA A 62 -7.94 9.63 -19.25
C ALA A 62 -6.95 8.57 -19.78
N ARG A 63 -5.89 8.25 -19.04
CA ARG A 63 -4.90 7.22 -19.38
C ARG A 63 -5.19 5.82 -18.83
N CYS A 64 -6.32 5.62 -18.17
CA CYS A 64 -6.66 4.36 -17.52
C CYS A 64 -7.83 3.65 -18.22
N CYS A 65 -7.78 2.32 -18.14
CA CYS A 65 -8.93 1.45 -18.32
C CYS A 65 -9.42 1.00 -16.95
N LEU A 66 -10.65 1.38 -16.60
CA LEU A 66 -11.24 1.19 -15.28
C LEU A 66 -12.46 0.27 -15.35
N ASN A 67 -12.72 -0.46 -14.27
CA ASN A 67 -14.02 -1.10 -14.06
C ASN A 67 -15.03 -0.12 -13.41
N GLN A 68 -16.27 -0.56 -13.22
CA GLN A 68 -17.33 0.22 -12.56
C GLN A 68 -17.01 0.66 -11.12
N LYS A 69 -16.08 -0.01 -10.45
CA LYS A 69 -15.62 0.30 -9.08
C LYS A 69 -14.43 1.26 -9.06
N GLY A 70 -13.97 1.74 -10.23
CA GLY A 70 -12.78 2.58 -10.36
C GLY A 70 -11.46 1.83 -10.22
N THR A 71 -11.46 0.50 -10.22
CA THR A 71 -10.23 -0.30 -10.20
C THR A 71 -9.50 -0.19 -11.54
N ILE A 72 -8.20 0.09 -11.50
CA ILE A 72 -7.36 0.19 -12.70
C ILE A 72 -7.00 -1.21 -13.18
N LEU A 73 -7.45 -1.57 -14.39
CA LEU A 73 -7.10 -2.83 -15.06
C LEU A 73 -6.14 -2.60 -16.24
N GLY A 74 -6.10 -1.39 -16.78
CA GLY A 74 -5.15 -1.01 -17.82
C GLY A 74 -4.62 0.40 -17.61
N LEU A 75 -3.35 0.64 -17.94
CA LEU A 75 -2.69 1.94 -17.81
C LEU A 75 -1.81 2.23 -19.04
N ASP A 76 -2.09 3.35 -19.73
CA ASP A 76 -1.35 3.79 -20.92
C ASP A 76 -0.59 5.10 -20.63
N LEU A 77 0.66 4.96 -20.18
CA LEU A 77 1.59 6.08 -19.96
C LEU A 77 2.63 6.14 -21.08
N GLN A 78 2.28 5.76 -22.31
CA GLN A 78 3.21 5.82 -23.42
C GLN A 78 3.47 7.25 -23.89
N ASN A 79 4.72 7.53 -24.31
CA ASN A 79 5.12 8.82 -24.89
C ASN A 79 4.79 10.02 -23.99
N CYS A 80 5.13 9.90 -22.71
CA CYS A 80 4.89 10.89 -21.67
C CYS A 80 6.20 11.56 -21.21
N SER A 81 7.31 11.30 -21.91
CA SER A 81 8.65 11.78 -21.57
C SER A 81 9.09 11.40 -20.14
N LEU A 82 8.60 10.27 -19.63
CA LEU A 82 8.87 9.79 -18.28
C LEU A 82 10.28 9.19 -18.19
N LYS A 83 11.01 9.52 -17.12
CA LYS A 83 12.27 8.84 -16.76
C LYS A 83 12.03 7.69 -15.78
N ASP A 84 10.98 7.81 -14.99
CA ASP A 84 10.45 6.81 -14.07
C ASP A 84 8.91 6.90 -14.04
N PRO A 85 8.18 5.84 -13.64
CA PRO A 85 6.72 5.87 -13.57
C PRO A 85 6.13 6.79 -12.50
N GLY A 86 6.92 7.32 -11.57
CA GLY A 86 6.48 8.28 -10.55
C GLY A 86 5.86 7.64 -9.30
N PRO A 87 5.63 8.45 -8.24
CA PRO A 87 5.17 7.98 -6.93
C PRO A 87 3.73 7.48 -6.91
N ASN A 88 2.91 7.88 -7.90
CA ASN A 88 1.51 7.48 -8.00
C ASN A 88 1.31 6.16 -8.73
N PHE A 89 2.37 5.62 -9.35
CA PHE A 89 2.31 4.35 -10.09
C PHE A 89 1.72 3.17 -9.28
N PRO A 90 2.00 3.01 -7.97
CA PRO A 90 1.41 1.93 -7.16
C PRO A 90 -0.13 1.95 -7.08
N GLN A 91 -0.79 3.07 -7.42
CA GLN A 91 -2.26 3.10 -7.55
C GLN A 91 -2.76 2.08 -8.59
N ALA A 92 -1.94 1.77 -9.59
CA ALA A 92 -2.25 0.82 -10.65
C ALA A 92 -1.81 -0.63 -10.36
N HIS A 93 -1.50 -1.01 -9.12
CA HIS A 93 -1.03 -2.37 -8.77
C HIS A 93 -1.97 -3.52 -9.18
N THR A 94 -3.25 -3.23 -9.43
CA THR A 94 -4.25 -4.19 -9.96
C THR A 94 -4.25 -4.31 -11.48
N ALA A 95 -3.42 -3.54 -12.18
CA ALA A 95 -3.41 -3.50 -13.64
C ALA A 95 -2.98 -4.84 -14.23
N ILE A 96 -3.72 -5.28 -15.23
CA ILE A 96 -3.46 -6.48 -16.02
C ILE A 96 -2.60 -6.12 -17.24
N ILE A 97 -2.75 -4.90 -17.76
CA ILE A 97 -1.99 -4.39 -18.90
C ILE A 97 -1.42 -3.00 -18.65
N ILE A 98 -0.14 -2.80 -18.93
CA ILE A 98 0.53 -1.50 -18.79
C ILE A 98 1.36 -1.22 -20.03
N ASP A 99 1.21 -0.01 -20.58
CA ASP A 99 2.00 0.50 -21.69
C ASP A 99 2.87 1.69 -21.23
N LEU A 100 4.18 1.49 -21.22
CA LEU A 100 5.19 2.50 -20.90
C LEU A 100 6.10 2.82 -22.10
N GLN A 101 5.75 2.38 -23.31
CA GLN A 101 6.62 2.54 -24.47
C GLN A 101 6.86 4.02 -24.85
N ALA A 102 7.88 4.27 -25.67
CA ALA A 102 8.23 5.62 -26.12
C ALA A 102 8.53 6.61 -24.97
N ASN A 103 9.05 6.13 -23.85
CA ASN A 103 9.56 6.95 -22.75
C ASN A 103 11.08 6.76 -22.59
N PRO A 104 11.83 7.81 -22.19
CA PRO A 104 13.25 7.73 -21.90
C PRO A 104 13.54 7.14 -20.51
N LEU A 105 13.00 5.95 -20.21
CA LEU A 105 13.22 5.25 -18.94
C LEU A 105 14.68 4.78 -18.84
N LYS A 106 15.35 5.04 -17.72
CA LYS A 106 16.82 4.87 -17.60
C LYS A 106 17.29 3.68 -16.75
N ASP A 107 16.41 3.03 -16.00
CA ASP A 107 16.81 2.18 -14.87
C ASP A 107 16.14 0.79 -14.83
N ASP A 108 16.64 -0.06 -13.91
CA ASP A 108 15.99 -1.29 -13.49
C ASP A 108 14.65 -0.98 -12.80
N LEU A 109 13.56 -1.47 -13.40
CA LEU A 109 12.21 -1.27 -12.92
C LEU A 109 11.74 -2.37 -11.96
N ALA A 110 12.58 -3.35 -11.60
CA ALA A 110 12.17 -4.53 -10.82
C ALA A 110 11.34 -4.17 -9.57
N ASN A 111 11.83 -3.25 -8.74
CA ASN A 111 11.13 -2.85 -7.51
C ASN A 111 9.90 -1.96 -7.76
N THR A 112 9.83 -1.29 -8.90
CA THR A 112 8.70 -0.41 -9.28
C THR A 112 7.41 -1.20 -9.45
N PHE A 113 7.51 -2.48 -9.82
CA PHE A 113 6.39 -3.39 -10.00
C PHE A 113 6.08 -4.25 -8.77
N ARG A 114 6.58 -3.88 -7.58
CA ARG A 114 6.18 -4.53 -6.33
C ARG A 114 4.66 -4.44 -6.14
N GLY A 115 4.02 -5.56 -5.82
CA GLY A 115 2.57 -5.68 -5.63
C GLY A 115 1.76 -5.85 -6.92
N PHE A 116 2.37 -5.74 -8.11
CA PHE A 116 1.72 -5.96 -9.39
C PHE A 116 1.63 -7.47 -9.67
N THR A 117 0.75 -8.15 -8.94
CA THR A 117 0.62 -9.62 -8.96
C THR A 117 -0.26 -10.14 -10.09
N GLN A 118 -1.01 -9.27 -10.76
CA GLN A 118 -1.97 -9.61 -11.83
C GLN A 118 -1.49 -9.15 -13.22
N LEU A 119 -0.26 -8.65 -13.34
CA LEU A 119 0.24 -8.05 -14.57
C LEU A 119 0.49 -9.12 -15.62
N GLN A 120 -0.28 -9.08 -16.70
CA GLN A 120 -0.21 -10.07 -17.78
C GLN A 120 0.53 -9.55 -19.00
N THR A 121 0.46 -8.24 -19.28
CA THR A 121 1.11 -7.62 -20.43
C THR A 121 1.77 -6.31 -20.02
N LEU A 122 3.07 -6.22 -20.24
CA LEU A 122 3.86 -5.03 -19.98
C LEU A 122 4.61 -4.64 -21.25
N ILE A 123 4.38 -3.43 -21.74
CA ILE A 123 5.02 -2.90 -22.94
C ILE A 123 6.01 -1.82 -22.51
N LEU A 124 7.28 -1.99 -22.90
CA LEU A 124 8.42 -1.18 -22.49
C LEU A 124 9.15 -0.63 -23.71
N PRO A 125 9.94 0.45 -23.55
CA PRO A 125 10.96 0.83 -24.53
C PRO A 125 11.95 -0.32 -24.77
N GLN A 126 12.51 -0.41 -25.97
CA GLN A 126 13.41 -1.50 -26.39
C GLN A 126 14.60 -1.73 -25.44
N ASP A 127 15.21 -0.63 -24.99
CA ASP A 127 16.44 -0.62 -24.19
C ASP A 127 16.20 -0.94 -22.70
N VAL A 128 14.94 -1.11 -22.29
CA VAL A 128 14.55 -1.40 -20.91
C VAL A 128 14.29 -2.90 -20.75
N ASN A 129 14.84 -3.50 -19.70
CA ASN A 129 14.61 -4.91 -19.40
C ASN A 129 13.23 -5.13 -18.77
N CYS A 130 12.64 -6.29 -19.05
CA CYS A 130 11.46 -6.72 -18.32
C CYS A 130 11.80 -6.83 -16.82
N PRO A 131 10.94 -6.35 -15.91
CA PRO A 131 11.12 -6.55 -14.47
C PRO A 131 11.29 -8.03 -14.14
N GLY A 132 12.34 -8.39 -13.41
CA GLY A 132 12.69 -9.78 -13.12
C GLY A 132 13.31 -10.55 -14.28
N ASP A 133 13.79 -9.84 -15.31
CA ASP A 133 14.38 -10.36 -16.53
C ASP A 133 13.46 -11.32 -17.30
N THR A 134 14.00 -12.04 -18.28
CA THR A 134 13.25 -12.98 -19.12
C THR A 134 12.67 -14.16 -18.34
N ASN A 135 13.21 -14.49 -17.17
CA ASN A 135 12.75 -15.62 -16.36
C ASN A 135 11.43 -15.35 -15.63
N ALA A 136 11.08 -14.08 -15.42
CA ALA A 136 9.84 -13.66 -14.77
C ALA A 136 8.61 -13.76 -15.68
N TRP A 137 8.79 -14.01 -16.97
CA TRP A 137 7.73 -13.94 -17.98
C TRP A 137 7.68 -15.21 -18.82
N ASN A 138 6.49 -15.55 -19.31
CA ASN A 138 6.30 -16.69 -20.21
C ASN A 138 6.84 -16.39 -21.60
N THR A 139 6.67 -15.16 -22.07
CA THR A 139 7.10 -14.74 -23.41
C THR A 139 7.59 -13.31 -23.35
N VAL A 140 8.75 -13.06 -23.97
CA VAL A 140 9.29 -11.72 -24.18
C VAL A 140 9.49 -11.53 -25.67
N THR A 141 8.73 -10.61 -26.26
CA THR A 141 8.77 -10.31 -27.70
C THR A 141 9.43 -8.96 -27.92
N PHE A 142 10.37 -8.92 -28.85
CA PHE A 142 11.14 -7.72 -29.20
C PHE A 142 10.60 -7.15 -30.51
N TYR A 143 10.30 -5.85 -30.53
CA TYR A 143 9.94 -5.09 -31.72
C TYR A 143 11.05 -4.07 -32.03
N THR A 144 10.88 -3.22 -33.04
CA THR A 144 11.92 -2.25 -33.42
C THR A 144 12.17 -1.20 -32.31
N ASN A 145 11.12 -0.70 -31.68
CA ASN A 145 11.19 0.41 -30.72
C ASN A 145 10.62 0.07 -29.33
N SER A 146 10.14 -1.16 -29.16
CA SER A 146 9.46 -1.58 -27.94
C SER A 146 9.63 -3.07 -27.72
N LYS A 147 9.43 -3.45 -26.47
CA LYS A 147 9.49 -4.84 -26.01
C LYS A 147 8.22 -5.12 -25.24
N THR A 148 7.69 -6.33 -25.40
CA THR A 148 6.50 -6.77 -24.67
C THR A 148 6.85 -7.98 -23.81
N CYS A 149 6.59 -7.87 -22.51
CA CYS A 149 6.73 -8.92 -21.53
C CYS A 149 5.32 -9.48 -21.24
N GLN A 150 5.11 -10.77 -21.47
CA GLN A 150 3.79 -11.41 -21.40
C GLN A 150 3.79 -12.63 -20.48
N GLY A 151 2.71 -12.75 -19.70
CA GLY A 151 2.48 -13.86 -18.80
C GLY A 151 3.46 -13.89 -17.65
N GLN A 152 3.26 -13.02 -16.65
CA GLN A 152 4.03 -13.04 -15.42
C GLN A 152 3.98 -14.43 -14.78
N ARG A 153 5.15 -14.96 -14.44
CA ARG A 153 5.30 -16.24 -13.75
C ARG A 153 5.23 -16.03 -12.25
N ASN A 154 4.51 -16.92 -11.57
CA ASN A 154 4.50 -16.97 -10.11
C ASN A 154 5.73 -17.73 -9.62
N LEU A 155 6.65 -17.04 -8.94
CA LEU A 155 7.87 -17.66 -8.41
C LEU A 155 7.57 -18.71 -7.33
N CYS A 156 6.47 -18.55 -6.59
CA CYS A 156 6.03 -19.53 -5.59
C CYS A 156 5.61 -20.88 -6.18
N ASN A 157 5.30 -20.94 -7.48
CA ASN A 157 4.97 -22.19 -8.17
C ASN A 157 6.20 -22.94 -8.71
N SER A 158 7.40 -22.39 -8.54
CA SER A 158 8.61 -22.95 -9.10
C SER A 158 9.11 -24.12 -8.23
N THR A 159 8.98 -25.35 -8.73
CA THR A 159 9.41 -26.61 -8.08
C THR A 159 10.92 -26.70 -7.80
N ARG A 160 11.72 -25.71 -8.21
CA ARG A 160 13.18 -25.75 -8.12
C ARG A 160 13.73 -25.43 -6.72
N ASN A 161 12.95 -24.76 -5.87
CA ASN A 161 13.38 -24.36 -4.52
C ASN A 161 12.37 -24.86 -3.48
N THR A 162 12.61 -26.05 -2.92
CA THR A 162 11.77 -26.65 -1.88
C THR A 162 11.83 -25.89 -0.53
N GLU A 163 12.55 -24.77 -0.45
CA GLU A 163 12.67 -23.92 0.76
C GLU A 163 12.68 -22.42 0.41
N ILE A 164 11.71 -21.92 -0.36
CA ILE A 164 11.59 -20.46 -0.63
C ILE A 164 11.25 -19.69 0.67
N CYS A 165 10.41 -20.30 1.52
CA CYS A 165 9.95 -19.73 2.77
C CYS A 165 10.29 -20.65 3.95
N PRO A 166 10.42 -20.09 5.18
CA PRO A 166 10.62 -20.89 6.39
C PRO A 166 9.40 -21.79 6.66
N GLU A 167 9.56 -22.79 7.54
CA GLU A 167 8.55 -23.82 7.83
C GLU A 167 7.14 -23.26 8.15
N ASN A 168 7.07 -22.20 8.96
CA ASN A 168 5.80 -21.53 9.32
C ASN A 168 5.45 -20.36 8.38
N GLY A 169 6.08 -20.28 7.22
CA GLY A 169 5.91 -19.22 6.23
C GLY A 169 5.31 -19.76 4.93
N SER A 170 4.32 -19.06 4.40
CA SER A 170 3.73 -19.34 3.09
C SER A 170 4.25 -18.35 2.05
N CYS A 171 4.65 -18.86 0.89
CA CYS A 171 5.08 -18.01 -0.23
C CYS A 171 3.85 -17.36 -0.90
N VAL A 172 3.90 -16.05 -1.08
CA VAL A 172 2.92 -15.29 -1.87
C VAL A 172 3.64 -14.46 -2.94
N PRO A 173 3.07 -14.31 -4.14
CA PRO A 173 3.66 -13.47 -5.18
C PRO A 173 3.59 -11.98 -4.78
N ASP A 174 4.59 -11.20 -5.20
CA ASP A 174 4.70 -9.77 -4.89
C ASP A 174 5.11 -8.92 -6.11
N GLY A 175 4.84 -9.41 -7.32
CA GLY A 175 5.22 -8.75 -8.57
C GLY A 175 6.11 -9.64 -9.46
N PRO A 176 6.55 -9.13 -10.62
CA PRO A 176 7.41 -9.89 -11.54
C PRO A 176 8.73 -10.30 -10.87
N SER A 177 8.99 -11.61 -10.77
CA SER A 177 10.11 -12.20 -10.02
C SER A 177 10.19 -11.84 -8.53
N LEU A 178 9.14 -11.28 -7.94
CA LEU A 178 9.08 -10.89 -6.53
C LEU A 178 8.12 -11.81 -5.77
N PHE A 179 8.48 -12.11 -4.53
CA PHE A 179 7.66 -12.89 -3.61
C PHE A 179 7.86 -12.39 -2.18
N GLN A 180 6.89 -12.71 -1.33
CA GLN A 180 6.97 -12.51 0.11
C GLN A 180 6.70 -13.83 0.83
N CYS A 181 7.26 -13.97 2.02
CA CYS A 181 6.92 -15.05 2.94
C CYS A 181 6.03 -14.48 4.04
N VAL A 182 4.76 -14.88 4.05
CA VAL A 182 3.79 -14.47 5.07
C VAL A 182 3.70 -15.56 6.12
N CYS A 183 3.78 -15.17 7.40
CA CYS A 183 3.70 -16.15 8.47
C CYS A 183 2.30 -16.74 8.60
N ALA A 184 2.23 -18.02 8.94
CA ALA A 184 1.00 -18.69 9.34
C ALA A 184 0.39 -18.03 10.58
N ASP A 185 -0.91 -18.21 10.78
CA ASP A 185 -1.64 -17.61 11.88
C ASP A 185 -1.01 -17.95 13.24
N GLY A 186 -0.83 -16.92 14.07
CA GLY A 186 -0.18 -17.04 15.38
C GLY A 186 1.35 -17.06 15.34
N PHE A 187 1.98 -17.11 14.17
CA PHE A 187 3.42 -16.98 14.00
C PHE A 187 3.81 -15.57 13.53
N HIS A 188 4.94 -15.07 14.03
CA HIS A 188 5.46 -13.76 13.68
C HIS A 188 6.98 -13.67 13.87
N GLY A 189 7.54 -12.50 13.55
CA GLY A 189 8.96 -12.22 13.70
C GLY A 189 9.83 -12.76 12.57
N TYR A 190 11.16 -12.65 12.75
CA TYR A 190 12.11 -13.12 11.76
C TYR A 190 11.92 -14.61 11.47
N LYS A 191 11.76 -14.96 10.19
CA LYS A 191 11.51 -16.32 9.71
C LYS A 191 10.31 -17.04 10.34
N CYS A 192 9.31 -16.30 10.86
CA CYS A 192 8.10 -16.89 11.45
C CYS A 192 8.39 -17.86 12.62
N MET A 193 9.44 -17.59 13.40
CA MET A 193 9.89 -18.48 14.47
C MET A 193 9.23 -18.21 15.83
N ARG A 194 8.50 -17.09 15.98
CA ARG A 194 7.84 -16.74 17.25
C ARG A 194 6.37 -17.08 17.19
N GLN A 195 5.88 -17.76 18.22
CA GLN A 195 4.47 -18.12 18.35
C GLN A 195 3.80 -17.30 19.46
N GLY A 196 2.53 -16.95 19.27
CA GLY A 196 1.72 -16.21 20.25
C GLY A 196 1.91 -14.70 20.16
N SER A 197 1.47 -13.97 21.19
CA SER A 197 1.58 -12.51 21.25
C SER A 197 2.61 -12.07 22.29
N PHE A 198 3.43 -11.08 21.97
CA PHE A 198 4.31 -10.47 22.95
C PHE A 198 3.48 -9.71 24.01
N SER A 199 3.53 -10.14 25.27
CA SER A 199 2.81 -9.49 26.36
C SER A 199 3.50 -8.19 26.78
N LEU A 200 3.12 -7.08 26.13
CA LEU A 200 3.63 -5.74 26.45
C LEU A 200 3.44 -5.39 27.93
N LEU A 201 2.31 -5.76 28.52
CA LEU A 201 2.02 -5.48 29.94
C LEU A 201 2.99 -6.19 30.88
N MET A 202 3.29 -7.47 30.62
CA MET A 202 4.28 -8.20 31.42
C MET A 202 5.67 -7.57 31.28
N PHE A 203 6.08 -7.30 30.04
CA PHE A 203 7.39 -6.73 29.78
C PHE A 203 7.56 -5.35 30.44
N SER A 204 6.61 -4.43 30.21
CA SER A 204 6.60 -3.11 30.82
C SER A 204 6.46 -3.16 32.34
N GLY A 205 5.70 -4.12 32.87
CA GLY A 205 5.57 -4.34 34.31
C GLY A 205 6.89 -4.73 34.97
N ILE A 206 7.60 -5.72 34.40
CA ILE A 206 8.92 -6.16 34.89
C ILE A 206 9.93 -5.02 34.78
N LEU A 207 10.01 -4.35 33.63
CA LEU A 207 10.96 -3.26 33.40
C LEU A 207 10.67 -2.06 34.33
N GLY A 208 9.40 -1.70 34.50
CA GLY A 208 8.98 -0.63 35.39
C GLY A 208 9.26 -0.94 36.86
N SER A 209 8.92 -2.16 37.31
CA SER A 209 9.13 -2.58 38.70
C SER A 209 10.60 -2.65 39.07
N THR A 210 11.44 -3.21 38.20
CA THR A 210 12.89 -3.29 38.41
C THR A 210 13.51 -1.89 38.46
N THR A 211 13.13 -1.01 37.53
CA THR A 211 13.57 0.39 37.52
C THR A 211 13.18 1.11 38.80
N LEU A 212 11.91 1.04 39.20
CA LEU A 212 11.42 1.67 40.43
C LEU A 212 12.18 1.17 41.66
N SER A 213 12.38 -0.15 41.75
CA SER A 213 13.10 -0.78 42.86
C SER A 213 14.54 -0.30 42.94
N ILE A 214 15.25 -0.25 41.80
CA ILE A 214 16.62 0.27 41.73
C ILE A 214 16.66 1.76 42.09
N SER A 215 15.72 2.58 41.59
CA SER A 215 15.63 3.99 41.94
C SER A 215 15.43 4.21 43.44
N ILE A 216 14.56 3.42 44.08
CA ILE A 216 14.34 3.47 45.54
C ILE A 216 15.60 3.06 46.31
N LEU A 217 16.29 1.99 45.89
CA LEU A 217 17.54 1.54 46.53
C LEU A 217 18.65 2.58 46.40
N LEU A 218 18.84 3.14 45.20
CA LEU A 218 19.82 4.20 44.95
C LEU A 218 19.48 5.46 45.75
N TRP A 219 18.20 5.86 45.80
CA TRP A 219 17.75 6.97 46.61
C TRP A 219 18.03 6.75 48.11
N GLY A 220 17.69 5.57 48.63
CA GLY A 220 17.90 5.21 50.03
C GLY A 220 19.39 5.19 50.42
N THR A 221 20.24 4.61 49.58
CA THR A 221 21.68 4.52 49.83
C THR A 221 22.38 5.88 49.68
N GLN A 222 22.05 6.68 48.66
CA GLN A 222 22.58 8.04 48.51
C GLN A 222 22.14 8.96 49.65
N ARG A 223 20.86 8.91 50.05
CA ARG A 223 20.34 9.71 51.18
C ARG A 223 21.00 9.31 52.50
N ARG A 224 21.28 8.02 52.74
CA ARG A 224 22.04 7.56 53.93
C ARG A 224 23.47 8.06 53.92
N LYS A 225 24.17 8.07 52.77
CA LYS A 225 25.52 8.64 52.66
C LYS A 225 25.57 10.14 52.97
N THR A 226 24.62 10.93 52.45
CA THR A 226 24.55 12.38 52.74
C THR A 226 24.25 12.72 54.21
N LYS A 227 23.56 11.83 54.94
CA LYS A 227 23.30 12.00 56.38
C LYS A 227 24.52 11.62 57.23
N ALA A 228 25.21 10.54 56.87
CA ALA A 228 26.44 10.13 57.56
C ALA A 228 27.58 11.16 57.40
N SER A 229 27.72 11.80 56.24
CA SER A 229 28.76 12.81 56.00
C SER A 229 28.47 14.19 56.60
N ARG A 230 27.25 14.45 57.11
CA ARG A 230 26.89 15.70 57.80
C ARG A 230 27.00 15.63 59.32
N THR A 231 27.33 14.45 59.87
CA THR A 231 27.41 14.21 61.31
C THR A 231 28.86 13.99 61.77
N THR A 232 29.81 14.32 60.91
CA THR A 232 31.26 14.40 61.18
C THR A 232 31.70 15.83 60.95
#